data_AF-A0AA91T2P0-F1
#
_entry.id   AF-A0AA91T2P0-F1
#
_cell.length_a   1.000
_cell.length_b   1.000
_cell.length_c   1.000
_cell.angle_alpha   90.00
_cell.angle_beta   90.00
_cell.angle_gamma   90.00
#
_symmetry.space_group_name_H-M   'P 1'
#
loop_
_entity.id
_entity.type
_entity.pdbx_description
1 polymer ?
#
loop_
_entity_poly.entity_id
_entity_poly.type
_entity_poly.pdbx_seq_one_letter_code
_entity_poly.pdbx_strand_id
1 'polypeptide(L)' 'MEVEKYIGTSLRIELVDGRQLDGILTVVDPFGNMLLSNVWETSEDKLDSALLRKRELGLVSVPRPQVSKVLIESRYAR' A
#
# COMPACT_ATOMS: atom_id res chain seq x y z
N MET A 1 2.10 -19.33 -4.50
CA MET A 1 3.11 -18.26 -4.63
C MET A 1 3.31 -17.73 -3.22
N GLU A 2 4.46 -17.99 -2.61
CA GLU A 2 4.72 -17.56 -1.23
C GLU A 2 4.76 -16.02 -1.21
N VAL A 3 3.86 -15.40 -0.44
CA VAL A 3 3.73 -13.94 -0.34
C VAL A 3 4.85 -13.39 0.55
N GLU A 4 5.37 -14.23 1.43
CA GLU A 4 6.48 -14.00 2.34
C GLU A 4 7.75 -13.54 1.61
N LYS A 5 7.96 -13.98 0.36
CA LYS A 5 9.11 -13.56 -0.45
C LYS A 5 9.10 -12.06 -0.82
N TYR A 6 7.97 -11.39 -0.64
CA TYR A 6 7.82 -9.95 -0.90
C TYR A 6 7.98 -9.10 0.38
N ILE A 7 8.18 -9.72 1.54
CA ILE A 7 8.50 -8.97 2.77
C ILE A 7 9.81 -8.19 2.54
N GLY A 8 9.80 -6.91 2.93
CA GLY A 8 10.88 -5.95 2.70
C GLY A 8 10.81 -5.23 1.36
N THR A 9 9.88 -5.59 0.46
CA THR A 9 9.73 -4.91 -0.83
C THR A 9 8.82 -3.68 -0.73
N SER A 10 9.11 -2.67 -1.55
CA SER A 10 8.25 -1.52 -1.76
C SER A 10 7.03 -1.92 -2.59
N LEU A 11 5.85 -1.70 -2.02
CA LEU A 11 4.57 -1.95 -2.66
C LEU A 11 3.82 -0.64 -2.84
N ARG A 12 3.11 -0.56 -3.96
CA ARG A 12 1.97 0.33 -4.14
C ARG A 12 0.68 -0.47 -4.04
N ILE A 13 -0.18 -0.09 -3.11
CA ILE A 13 -1.50 -0.68 -2.90
C ILE A 13 -2.57 0.31 -3.33
N GLU A 14 -3.44 -0.09 -4.23
CA GLU A 14 -4.67 0.63 -4.55
C GLU A 14 -5.80 0.09 -3.67
N LEU A 15 -6.46 0.98 -2.92
CA LEU A 15 -7.60 0.64 -2.10
C LEU A 15 -8.91 0.72 -2.91
N VAL A 16 -9.95 0.04 -2.42
CA VAL A 16 -11.29 0.03 -3.05
C VAL A 16 -11.95 1.41 -3.13
N ASP A 17 -11.53 2.35 -2.28
CA ASP A 17 -12.02 3.73 -2.25
C ASP A 17 -11.18 4.70 -3.10
N GLY A 18 -10.26 4.17 -3.92
CA GLY A 18 -9.42 4.94 -4.83
C GLY A 18 -8.15 5.52 -4.21
N ARG A 19 -7.95 5.38 -2.88
CA ARG A 19 -6.69 5.79 -2.24
C ARG A 19 -5.54 4.89 -2.66
N GLN A 20 -4.34 5.45 -2.68
CA GLN A 20 -3.09 4.73 -2.95
C GLN A 20 -2.20 4.77 -1.72
N LEU A 21 -1.65 3.63 -1.34
CA LEU A 21 -0.67 3.49 -0.27
C LEU A 21 0.65 3.02 -0.87
N ASP A 22 1.70 3.83 -0.73
CA ASP A 22 3.08 3.44 -1.05
C ASP A 22 3.79 3.13 0.26
N GLY A 23 4.36 1.93 0.42
CA GLY A 23 5.04 1.54 1.65
C GLY A 23 5.85 0.25 1.53
N ILE A 24 6.53 -0.14 2.60
CA ILE A 24 7.35 -1.35 2.65
C ILE A 24 6.54 -2.47 3.30
N LEU A 25 6.35 -3.59 2.59
CA LEU A 25 5.68 -4.76 3.15
C LEU A 25 6.49 -5.33 4.31
N THR A 26 5.91 -5.38 5.49
CA THR A 26 6.60 -5.84 6.71
C THR A 26 6.09 -7.20 7.16
N VAL A 27 4.77 -7.41 7.14
CA VAL A 27 4.13 -8.67 7.54
C VAL A 27 2.91 -8.94 6.66
N VAL A 28 2.64 -10.21 6.40
CA VAL A 28 1.36 -10.69 5.89
C VAL A 28 0.82 -11.73 6.85
N ASP A 29 -0.42 -11.58 7.30
CA ASP A 29 -1.06 -12.56 8.16
C ASP A 29 -1.70 -13.71 7.34
N PRO A 30 -2.15 -14.80 8.00
CA PRO A 30 -2.80 -15.93 7.30
C PRO A 30 -4.08 -15.56 6.53
N PHE A 31 -4.72 -14.43 6.86
CA PHE A 31 -5.91 -13.93 6.18
C PHE A 31 -5.57 -13.01 5.00
N GLY A 32 -4.28 -12.70 4.81
CA GLY A 32 -3.77 -11.82 3.77
C GLY A 32 -3.88 -10.33 4.11
N ASN A 33 -4.11 -9.98 5.39
CA ASN A 33 -3.94 -8.60 5.82
C ASN A 33 -2.46 -8.24 5.80
N MET A 34 -2.16 -6.99 5.48
CA MET A 34 -0.80 -6.52 5.29
C MET A 34 -0.44 -5.47 6.34
N LEU A 35 0.75 -5.57 6.91
CA LEU A 35 1.36 -4.50 7.67
C LEU A 35 2.41 -3.82 6.80
N LEU A 36 2.23 -2.53 6.56
CA LEU A 36 3.16 -1.71 5.79
C LEU A 36 3.85 -0.69 6.71
N SER A 37 5.14 -0.48 6.50
CA SER A 37 5.92 0.58 7.16
C SER A 37 6.28 1.70 6.18
N ASN A 38 6.61 2.88 6.73
CA ASN A 38 6.96 4.09 5.99
C ASN A 38 5.92 4.48 4.93
N VAL A 39 4.64 4.36 5.30
CA VAL A 39 3.53 4.50 4.37
C VAL A 39 3.26 5.96 4.04
N TRP A 40 3.11 6.23 2.75
CA TRP A 40 2.56 7.45 2.21
C TRP A 40 1.21 7.16 1.57
N GLU A 41 0.19 7.91 1.94
CA GLU A 41 -1.12 7.87 1.30
C GLU A 41 -1.22 8.97 0.25
N THR A 42 -1.72 8.62 -0.94
CA THR A 42 -2.16 9.57 -1.97
C THR A 42 -3.66 9.39 -2.20
N SER A 43 -4.42 10.49 -2.19
CA SER A 43 -5.87 10.49 -2.43
C SER A 43 -6.29 11.71 -3.23
N GLU A 44 -7.45 11.66 -3.88
CA GLU A 44 -8.08 12.85 -4.46
C GLU A 44 -8.49 13.84 -3.36
N ASP A 45 -8.38 15.14 -3.63
CA ASP A 45 -8.90 16.17 -2.74
C ASP A 45 -10.44 16.18 -2.83
N LYS A 46 -11.11 16.27 -1.68
CA LYS A 46 -12.58 16.22 -1.58
C LYS A 46 -13.25 17.46 -2.15
N LEU A 47 -12.53 18.58 -2.23
CA LEU A 47 -13.02 19.87 -2.72
C LEU A 47 -12.66 20.10 -4.19
N ASP A 48 -11.54 19.53 -4.64
CA ASP A 48 -11.05 19.63 -6.01
C ASP A 48 -10.42 18.32 -6.47
N SER A 49 -11.18 17.51 -7.21
CA SER A 49 -10.72 16.21 -7.71
C SER A 49 -9.57 16.30 -8.72
N ALA A 50 -9.21 17.51 -9.20
CA ALA A 50 -8.01 17.70 -10.01
C ALA A 50 -6.72 17.71 -9.17
N LEU A 51 -6.83 17.80 -7.83
CA LEU A 51 -5.70 17.86 -6.91
C LEU A 51 -5.53 16.54 -6.16
N LEU A 52 -4.28 16.07 -6.10
CA LEU A 52 -3.89 14.93 -5.28
C LEU A 52 -3.32 15.41 -3.94
N ARG A 53 -3.87 14.88 -2.84
CA ARG A 53 -3.36 15.04 -1.48
C ARG A 53 -2.41 13.90 -1.18
N LYS A 54 -1.24 14.24 -0.60
CA LYS A 54 -0.28 13.25 -0.10
C LYS A 54 -0.02 13.46 1.38
N ARG A 55 -0.02 12.38 2.18
CA ARG A 55 0.32 12.44 3.61
C ARG A 55 1.14 11.24 4.06
N GLU A 56 2.01 11.48 5.04
CA GLU A 56 2.76 10.42 5.73
C GLU A 56 1.87 9.78 6.80
N LEU A 57 1.81 8.46 6.82
CA LEU A 57 1.05 7.66 7.79
C LEU A 57 1.95 6.82 8.71
N GLY A 58 3.19 6.53 8.31
CA GLY A 58 4.11 5.70 9.09
C GLY A 58 3.77 4.21 9.00
N LEU A 59 3.27 3.60 10.09
CA LEU A 59 2.92 2.18 10.14
C LEU A 59 1.42 1.98 9.93
N VAL A 60 1.03 1.18 8.93
CA VAL A 60 -0.38 1.00 8.55
C VAL A 60 -0.73 -0.48 8.40
N SER A 61 -1.82 -0.89 9.03
CA SER A 61 -2.47 -2.18 8.80
C SER A 61 -3.53 -2.04 7.71
N VAL A 62 -3.40 -2.82 6.63
CA VAL A 62 -4.29 -2.81 5.47
C VAL A 62 -5.09 -4.12 5.44
N PRO A 63 -6.41 -4.08 5.68
CA PRO A 63 -7.25 -5.26 5.58
C PRO A 63 -7.33 -5.76 4.13
N ARG A 64 -7.22 -7.07 3.91
CA ARG A 64 -7.33 -7.67 2.57
C ARG A 64 -8.59 -7.23 1.80
N PRO A 65 -9.80 -7.14 2.40
CA PRO A 65 -11.01 -6.73 1.67
C PRO A 65 -10.97 -5.30 1.14
N GLN A 66 -10.08 -4.46 1.66
CA GLN A 66 -9.92 -3.06 1.22
C GLN A 66 -8.93 -2.93 0.05
N VAL A 67 -8.26 -4.01 -0.35
CA VAL A 67 -7.24 -4.00 -1.39
C VAL A 67 -7.87 -4.30 -2.74
N SER A 68 -7.75 -3.35 -3.66
CA SER A 68 -8.16 -3.50 -5.06
C SER A 68 -7.02 -4.08 -5.90
N LYS A 69 -5.79 -3.57 -5.70
CA LYS A 69 -4.61 -3.97 -6.47
C LYS A 69 -3.34 -3.83 -5.66
N VAL A 70 -2.38 -4.71 -5.92
CA VAL A 70 -1.01 -4.62 -5.39
C VAL A 70 -0.03 -4.57 -6.56
N LEU A 71 0.83 -3.57 -6.55
CA LEU A 71 1.89 -3.34 -7.52
C LEU A 71 3.22 -3.41 -6.76
N ILE A 72 4.18 -4.16 -7.28
CA ILE A 72 5.54 -4.22 -6.73
C ILE A 72 6.37 -3.19 -7.48
N GLU A 73 7.01 -2.28 -6.77
CA GLU A 73 7.93 -1.34 -7.42
C GLU A 73 9.18 -2.08 -7.89
N SER A 74 9.34 -2.23 -9.20
CA SER A 74 10.49 -2.85 -9.85
C SER A 74 11.70 -1.91 -9.89
N ARG A 75 12.14 -1.43 -8.73
CA ARG A 75 13.41 -0.70 -8.59
C ARG A 75 14.52 -1.48 -7.88
N TYR A 76 14.18 -2.61 -7.24
CA TYR A 76 15.14 -3.47 -6.54
C TYR A 76 14.81 -4.96 -6.66
N ALA A 77 14.44 -5.43 -7.86
CA ALA A 77 14.56 -6.86 -8.15
C ALA A 77 16.06 -7.18 -8.18
N ARG A 78 16.61 -7.65 -7.06
CA ARG A 78 17.94 -8.26 -7.01
C ARG A 78 17.91 -9.64 -7.65
#